data_AF-A0A7J5XZS0-F1
#
_entry.id   AF-A0A7J5XZS0-F1
#
_cell.length_a   1.000
_cell.length_b   1.000
_cell.length_c   1.000
_cell.angle_alpha   90.00
_cell.angle_beta   90.00
_cell.angle_gamma   90.00
#
_symmetry.space_group_name_H-M   'P 1'
#
loop_
_entity.id
_entity.type
_entity.pdbx_description
1 polymer ?
#
loop_
_entity_poly.entity_id
_entity_poly.type
_entity_poly.pdbx_seq_one_letter_code
_entity_poly.pdbx_strand_id
1 'polypeptide(L)'
;MKMRHKCRKNAGAASYGSKFNSQWTKEWPFITPGTTPFHFWCSICRHELECRHQGRADVIRHINRESHLKKQKIVESSSKMDMFIQGTQSTEMGQLETQTRRAEVKVAMTMLQHNIPLAFSDHLSPLFKECFPDSKIAQKYSSARTKTIAIINKCVAPYLMDELVKNLCDQPFSLATDGSNDTGTSCGTAEAIFNKMNEVLEGHSIPWANCVALAVDNASVNLGARNSIKSRVLDQNPSIYVLGCPCHIVHNNAHAGGLVYSE
;
A
#
# COMPACT_ATOMS: atom_id res chain seq x y z
N MET A 1 -49.89 1.43 53.07
CA MET A 1 -49.29 0.67 54.21
C MET A 1 -47.86 0.31 53.83
N LYS A 2 -46.86 0.95 54.44
CA LYS A 2 -45.43 0.74 54.13
C LYS A 2 -44.97 -0.59 54.74
N MET A 3 -44.68 -1.60 53.91
CA MET A 3 -43.96 -2.79 54.38
C MET A 3 -42.45 -2.59 54.17
N ARG A 4 -41.78 -2.22 55.26
CA ARG A 4 -40.32 -2.19 55.38
C ARG A 4 -39.79 -3.63 55.36
N HIS A 5 -39.19 -4.06 54.26
CA HIS A 5 -38.31 -5.23 54.31
C HIS A 5 -36.96 -4.81 54.91
N LYS A 6 -36.74 -5.26 56.16
CA LYS A 6 -35.50 -5.13 56.92
C LYS A 6 -34.34 -5.74 56.11
N CYS A 7 -33.43 -4.92 55.63
CA CYS A 7 -32.12 -5.38 55.18
C CYS A 7 -31.33 -5.84 56.41
N ARG A 8 -31.18 -7.16 56.57
CA ARG A 8 -30.26 -7.75 57.55
C ARG A 8 -28.84 -7.39 57.12
N LYS A 9 -28.23 -6.41 57.80
CA LYS A 9 -26.78 -6.20 57.74
C LYS A 9 -26.12 -7.32 58.55
N ASN A 10 -25.74 -8.39 57.88
CA ASN A 10 -24.82 -9.36 58.47
C ASN A 10 -23.44 -8.72 58.53
N ALA A 11 -23.03 -8.31 59.73
CA ALA A 11 -21.64 -8.03 60.03
C ALA A 11 -20.90 -9.38 60.09
N GLY A 12 -19.81 -9.52 59.34
CA GLY A 12 -18.93 -10.70 59.40
C GLY A 12 -19.06 -11.66 58.21
N ALA A 13 -18.65 -11.21 57.03
CA ALA A 13 -18.02 -12.08 56.05
C ALA A 13 -16.83 -11.31 55.49
N ALA A 14 -15.61 -11.82 55.70
CA ALA A 14 -14.44 -11.25 55.05
C ALA A 14 -14.68 -11.29 53.53
N SER A 15 -14.73 -10.12 52.88
CA SER A 15 -14.92 -10.05 51.43
C SER A 15 -13.60 -10.42 50.75
N TYR A 16 -13.36 -11.70 50.54
CA TYR A 16 -12.25 -12.15 49.72
C TYR A 16 -12.61 -11.91 48.25
N GLY A 17 -12.06 -10.86 47.65
CA GLY A 17 -12.19 -10.62 46.22
C GLY A 17 -11.53 -11.76 45.44
N SER A 18 -12.31 -12.46 44.61
CA SER A 18 -11.77 -13.55 43.79
C SER A 18 -10.97 -12.99 42.62
N LYS A 19 -9.71 -13.42 42.50
CA LYS A 19 -8.83 -13.05 41.37
C LYS A 19 -9.09 -13.95 40.16
N PHE A 20 -8.79 -13.43 38.98
CA PHE A 20 -8.81 -14.20 37.74
C PHE A 20 -7.83 -15.38 37.81
N ASN A 21 -8.31 -16.58 37.48
CA ASN A 21 -7.47 -17.78 37.39
C ASN A 21 -7.13 -18.06 35.92
N SER A 22 -5.84 -18.10 35.59
CA SER A 22 -5.33 -18.37 34.24
C SER A 22 -5.74 -19.73 33.68
N GLN A 23 -6.15 -20.67 34.52
CA GLN A 23 -6.71 -21.95 34.08
C GLN A 23 -8.05 -21.79 33.36
N TRP A 24 -8.82 -20.74 33.65
CA TRP A 24 -10.11 -20.47 32.99
C TRP A 24 -9.96 -20.24 31.48
N THR A 25 -8.82 -19.75 31.01
CA THR A 25 -8.53 -19.60 29.58
C THR A 25 -8.42 -20.95 28.84
N LYS A 26 -8.14 -22.05 29.56
CA LYS A 26 -8.16 -23.40 28.96
C LYS A 26 -9.58 -23.92 28.72
N GLU A 27 -10.50 -23.57 29.61
CA GLU A 27 -11.91 -23.99 29.53
C GLU A 27 -12.74 -23.05 28.65
N TRP A 28 -12.42 -21.77 28.66
CA TRP A 28 -13.06 -20.73 27.84
C TRP A 28 -11.99 -19.93 27.08
N PRO A 29 -11.56 -20.40 25.89
CA PRO A 29 -10.50 -19.75 25.10
C PRO A 29 -10.81 -18.30 24.69
N PHE A 30 -12.09 -17.92 24.67
CA PHE A 30 -12.52 -16.56 24.36
C PHE A 30 -12.36 -15.58 25.54
N ILE A 31 -11.86 -16.05 26.70
CA ILE A 31 -11.64 -15.26 27.91
C ILE A 31 -10.15 -15.12 28.21
N THR A 32 -9.70 -13.86 28.37
CA THR A 32 -8.31 -13.51 28.71
C THR A 32 -8.26 -12.65 29.97
N PRO A 33 -7.12 -12.57 30.69
CA PRO A 33 -6.99 -11.68 31.84
C PRO A 33 -7.28 -10.23 31.45
N GLY A 34 -7.95 -9.50 32.34
CA GLY A 34 -8.23 -8.07 32.18
C GLY A 34 -7.10 -7.18 32.69
N THR A 35 -7.37 -5.88 32.70
CA THR A 35 -6.51 -4.80 33.18
C THR A 35 -6.15 -4.95 34.65
N THR A 36 -7.04 -5.51 35.46
CA THR A 36 -6.79 -5.75 36.88
C THR A 36 -6.93 -7.23 37.24
N PRO A 37 -6.32 -7.69 38.36
CA PRO A 37 -6.43 -9.07 38.80
C PRO A 37 -7.87 -9.55 39.09
N PHE A 38 -8.84 -8.65 39.14
CA PHE A 38 -10.26 -8.94 39.40
C PHE A 38 -11.13 -8.86 38.15
N HIS A 39 -10.52 -8.62 36.98
CA HIS A 39 -11.25 -8.45 35.73
C HIS A 39 -10.78 -9.46 34.68
N PHE A 40 -11.68 -9.75 33.75
CA PHE A 40 -11.42 -10.61 32.60
C PHE A 40 -12.02 -9.99 31.34
N TRP A 41 -11.34 -10.18 30.22
CA TRP A 41 -11.79 -9.74 28.91
C TRP A 41 -12.51 -10.88 28.19
N CYS A 42 -13.64 -10.57 27.56
CA CYS A 42 -14.37 -11.51 26.70
C CYS A 42 -14.29 -11.06 25.24
N SER A 43 -13.66 -11.86 24.38
CA SER A 43 -13.49 -11.57 22.96
C SER A 43 -14.80 -11.59 22.16
N ILE A 44 -15.80 -12.36 22.59
CA ILE A 44 -17.14 -12.41 21.97
C ILE A 44 -17.93 -11.13 22.30
N CYS A 45 -17.86 -10.67 23.55
CA CYS A 45 -18.59 -9.49 24.00
C CYS A 45 -17.86 -8.17 23.73
N ARG A 46 -16.53 -8.23 23.52
CA ARG A 46 -15.59 -7.11 23.36
C ARG A 46 -15.67 -6.10 24.52
N HIS A 47 -15.72 -6.62 25.74
CA HIS A 47 -15.75 -5.79 26.95
C HIS A 47 -15.10 -6.54 28.11
N GLU A 48 -14.62 -5.76 29.08
CA GLU A 48 -13.99 -6.20 30.31
C GLU A 48 -15.03 -6.36 31.42
N LEU A 49 -14.98 -7.47 32.16
CA LEU A 49 -15.96 -7.83 33.18
C LEU A 49 -15.27 -8.15 34.49
N GLU A 50 -15.94 -7.91 35.61
CA GLU A 50 -15.42 -8.16 36.94
C GLU A 50 -15.76 -9.60 37.42
N CYS A 51 -14.79 -10.27 38.04
CA CYS A 51 -14.93 -11.58 38.69
C CYS A 51 -14.69 -11.52 40.21
N ARG A 52 -14.68 -10.32 40.81
CA ARG A 52 -14.38 -10.08 42.22
C ARG A 52 -15.34 -10.79 43.17
N HIS A 53 -16.61 -10.96 42.78
CA HIS A 53 -17.67 -11.41 43.69
C HIS A 53 -17.61 -12.91 43.96
N GLN A 54 -17.60 -13.73 42.92
CA GLN A 54 -17.64 -15.18 42.99
C GLN A 54 -16.74 -15.86 41.95
N GLY A 55 -15.77 -15.12 41.39
CA GLY A 55 -14.73 -15.65 40.51
C GLY A 55 -15.34 -16.40 39.31
N ARG A 56 -15.14 -17.72 39.30
CA ARG A 56 -15.65 -18.63 38.27
C ARG A 56 -17.17 -18.52 38.07
N ALA A 57 -17.95 -18.33 39.14
CA ALA A 57 -19.40 -18.23 39.01
C ALA A 57 -19.84 -16.94 38.29
N ASP A 58 -19.05 -15.85 38.39
CA ASP A 58 -19.31 -14.63 37.63
C ASP A 58 -19.00 -14.83 36.13
N VAL A 59 -17.98 -15.62 35.81
CA VAL A 59 -17.66 -16.02 34.43
C VAL A 59 -18.80 -16.86 33.83
N ILE A 60 -19.28 -17.88 34.54
CA ILE A 60 -20.41 -18.70 34.09
C ILE A 60 -21.68 -17.85 33.93
N ARG A 61 -21.92 -16.93 34.89
CA ARG A 61 -23.06 -16.00 34.80
C ARG A 61 -22.96 -15.10 33.58
N HIS A 62 -21.76 -14.65 33.21
CA HIS A 62 -21.54 -13.88 31.98
C HIS A 62 -21.86 -14.70 30.71
N ILE A 63 -21.35 -15.93 30.63
CA ILE A 63 -21.53 -16.82 29.47
C ILE A 63 -23.02 -17.10 29.24
N ASN A 64 -23.77 -17.29 30.32
CA ASN A 64 -25.21 -17.58 30.26
C ASN A 64 -26.10 -16.34 30.07
N ARG A 65 -25.56 -15.12 29.96
CA ARG A 65 -26.38 -13.93 29.67
C ARG A 65 -26.88 -13.97 28.24
N GLU A 66 -28.13 -13.56 28.03
CA GLU A 66 -28.73 -13.45 26.68
C GLU A 66 -27.90 -12.62 25.71
N SER A 67 -27.24 -11.55 26.19
CA SER A 67 -26.38 -10.69 25.37
C SER A 67 -25.13 -11.41 24.86
N HIS A 68 -24.57 -12.33 25.66
CA HIS A 68 -23.44 -13.16 25.25
C HIS A 68 -23.90 -14.22 24.26
N LEU A 69 -24.98 -14.96 24.56
CA LEU A 69 -25.52 -16.01 23.69
C LEU A 69 -25.92 -15.50 22.31
N LYS A 70 -26.53 -14.30 22.22
CA LYS A 70 -26.86 -13.66 20.94
C LYS A 70 -25.60 -13.35 20.11
N LYS A 71 -24.55 -12.81 20.74
CA LYS A 71 -23.28 -12.51 20.07
C LYS A 71 -22.51 -13.78 19.69
N GLN A 72 -22.55 -14.82 20.53
CA GLN A 72 -21.91 -16.10 20.27
C GLN A 72 -22.51 -16.78 19.02
N LYS A 73 -23.84 -16.82 18.90
CA LYS A 73 -24.51 -17.39 17.71
C LYS A 73 -24.15 -16.68 16.42
N ILE A 74 -23.89 -15.37 16.47
CA ILE A 74 -23.45 -14.57 15.31
C ILE A 74 -22.00 -14.91 14.94
N VAL A 75 -21.11 -15.09 15.94
CA VAL A 75 -19.71 -15.46 15.71
C VAL A 75 -19.59 -16.91 15.21
N GLU A 76 -20.44 -17.82 15.67
CA GLU A 76 -20.48 -19.22 15.22
C GLU A 76 -21.06 -19.35 13.80
N SER A 77 -22.02 -18.50 13.41
CA SER A 77 -22.60 -18.50 12.07
C SER A 77 -21.77 -17.71 11.05
N SER A 78 -20.90 -16.80 11.51
CA SER A 78 -19.86 -16.22 10.66
C SER A 78 -18.82 -17.29 10.38
N SER A 79 -18.70 -17.71 9.12
CA SER A 79 -17.61 -18.57 8.67
C SER A 79 -16.29 -17.98 9.16
N LYS A 80 -15.52 -18.74 9.96
CA LYS A 80 -14.18 -18.36 10.37
C LYS A 80 -13.41 -17.97 9.11
N MET A 81 -13.09 -16.69 8.97
CA MET A 81 -12.09 -16.28 8.00
C MET A 81 -10.77 -16.82 8.53
N ASP A 82 -10.33 -17.97 8.01
CA ASP A 82 -8.95 -18.43 8.12
C ASP A 82 -8.07 -17.45 7.34
N MET A 83 -7.78 -16.30 7.95
CA MET A 83 -6.73 -15.42 7.51
C MET A 83 -5.64 -15.39 8.57
N PHE A 84 -4.41 -15.62 8.11
CA PHE A 84 -3.17 -15.24 8.78
C PHE A 84 -2.80 -16.09 10.01
N ILE A 85 -2.22 -17.28 9.78
CA ILE A 85 -0.78 -17.56 9.96
C ILE A 85 -0.45 -18.79 9.09
N GLN A 86 -0.20 -18.59 7.80
CA GLN A 86 0.66 -19.53 7.06
C GLN A 86 2.05 -18.93 7.05
N GLY A 87 2.82 -19.31 8.08
CA GLY A 87 4.26 -19.14 8.04
C GLY A 87 4.78 -19.79 6.77
N THR A 88 5.64 -19.05 6.07
CA THR A 88 6.64 -19.50 5.10
C THR A 88 6.81 -21.02 5.03
N GLN A 89 5.96 -21.67 4.23
CA GLN A 89 6.25 -22.94 3.59
C GLN A 89 5.82 -22.77 2.15
N SER A 90 6.79 -22.73 1.26
CA SER A 90 6.61 -22.86 -0.18
C SER A 90 6.02 -24.23 -0.48
N THR A 91 4.71 -24.38 -0.33
CA THR A 91 3.96 -25.44 -0.99
C THR A 91 4.10 -25.23 -2.49
N GLU A 92 4.49 -26.29 -3.21
CA GLU A 92 4.49 -26.29 -4.67
C GLU A 92 3.13 -25.77 -5.16
N MET A 93 3.16 -24.62 -5.84
CA MET A 93 1.97 -23.97 -6.32
C MET A 93 1.40 -24.83 -7.46
N GLY A 94 0.16 -25.29 -7.29
CA GLY A 94 -0.48 -26.16 -8.28
C GLY A 94 -0.39 -25.57 -9.68
N GLN A 95 -0.10 -26.40 -10.69
CA GLN A 95 0.16 -25.97 -12.06
C GLN A 95 -0.89 -25.00 -12.62
N LEU A 96 -2.18 -25.27 -12.35
CA LEU A 96 -3.29 -24.42 -12.77
C LEU A 96 -3.23 -23.02 -12.13
N GLU A 97 -2.79 -22.92 -10.87
CA GLU A 97 -2.66 -21.63 -10.19
C GLU A 97 -1.52 -20.78 -10.75
N THR A 98 -0.36 -21.39 -11.03
CA THR A 98 0.74 -20.71 -11.72
C THR A 98 0.29 -20.19 -13.09
N GLN A 99 -0.48 -20.99 -13.83
CA GLN A 99 -1.03 -20.58 -15.12
C GLN A 99 -2.03 -19.42 -15.00
N THR A 100 -2.94 -19.47 -14.02
CA THR A 100 -3.87 -18.36 -13.75
C THR A 100 -3.14 -17.08 -13.38
N ARG A 101 -2.16 -17.14 -12.46
CA ARG A 101 -1.35 -15.96 -12.09
C ARG A 101 -0.60 -15.39 -13.30
N ARG A 102 -0.05 -16.26 -14.15
CA ARG A 102 0.60 -15.83 -15.40
C ARG A 102 -0.37 -15.11 -16.34
N ALA A 103 -1.62 -15.57 -16.44
CA ALA A 103 -2.64 -14.90 -17.24
C ALA A 103 -2.95 -13.51 -16.67
N GLU A 104 -3.11 -13.38 -15.35
CA GLU A 104 -3.36 -12.10 -14.68
C GLU A 104 -2.24 -11.08 -14.91
N VAL A 105 -0.97 -11.51 -14.80
CA VAL A 105 0.19 -10.65 -15.09
C VAL A 105 0.21 -10.21 -16.55
N LYS A 106 -0.05 -11.12 -17.49
CA LYS A 106 -0.09 -10.80 -18.92
C LYS A 106 -1.18 -9.77 -19.23
N VAL A 107 -2.38 -9.97 -18.70
CA VAL A 107 -3.49 -9.02 -18.90
C VAL A 107 -3.15 -7.65 -18.30
N ALA A 108 -2.61 -7.61 -17.09
CA ALA A 108 -2.19 -6.35 -16.46
C ALA A 108 -1.13 -5.61 -17.30
N MET A 109 -0.14 -6.34 -17.83
CA MET A 109 0.90 -5.77 -18.69
C MET A 109 0.33 -5.23 -20.00
N THR A 110 -0.56 -5.98 -20.65
CA THR A 110 -1.23 -5.54 -21.89
C THR A 110 -2.07 -4.29 -21.65
N MET A 111 -2.78 -4.20 -20.52
CA MET A 111 -3.53 -3.00 -20.17
C MET A 111 -2.62 -1.77 -20.05
N LEU A 112 -1.46 -1.91 -19.40
CA LEU A 112 -0.48 -0.83 -19.30
C LEU A 112 0.07 -0.41 -20.66
N GLN A 113 0.48 -1.37 -21.49
CA GLN A 113 1.07 -1.12 -22.80
C GLN A 113 0.13 -0.35 -23.74
N HIS A 114 -1.17 -0.59 -23.62
CA HIS A 114 -2.18 0.08 -24.44
C HIS A 114 -2.87 1.25 -23.73
N ASN A 115 -2.34 1.71 -22.59
CA ASN A 115 -2.91 2.80 -21.81
C ASN A 115 -4.41 2.61 -21.50
N ILE A 116 -4.81 1.36 -21.22
CA ILE A 116 -6.19 1.01 -20.92
C ILE A 116 -6.48 1.40 -19.47
N PRO A 117 -7.58 2.11 -19.19
CA PRO A 117 -7.96 2.45 -17.82
C PRO A 117 -8.05 1.21 -16.93
N LEU A 118 -7.42 1.25 -15.75
CA LEU A 118 -7.40 0.08 -14.83
C LEU A 118 -8.79 -0.33 -14.35
N ALA A 119 -9.76 0.59 -14.37
CA ALA A 119 -11.17 0.31 -14.13
C ALA A 119 -11.75 -0.75 -15.08
N PHE A 120 -11.20 -0.87 -16.29
CA PHE A 120 -11.62 -1.87 -17.26
C PHE A 120 -11.42 -3.32 -16.75
N SER A 121 -10.44 -3.54 -15.87
CA SER A 121 -10.17 -4.89 -15.31
C SER A 121 -11.33 -5.44 -14.47
N ASP A 122 -12.22 -4.58 -13.96
CA ASP A 122 -13.40 -5.01 -13.20
C ASP A 122 -14.39 -5.82 -14.06
N HIS A 123 -14.36 -5.63 -15.38
CA HIS A 123 -15.23 -6.32 -16.33
C HIS A 123 -14.61 -7.59 -16.93
N LEU A 124 -13.29 -7.77 -16.81
CA LEU A 124 -12.58 -8.87 -17.48
C LEU A 124 -12.86 -10.23 -16.84
N SER A 125 -12.97 -10.29 -15.52
CA SER A 125 -13.21 -11.55 -14.81
C SER A 125 -14.54 -12.22 -15.19
N PRO A 126 -15.70 -11.54 -15.22
CA PRO A 126 -16.93 -12.15 -15.73
C PRO A 126 -16.87 -12.42 -17.24
N LEU A 127 -16.33 -11.50 -18.03
CA LEU A 127 -16.24 -11.64 -19.49
C LEU A 127 -15.45 -12.89 -19.89
N PHE A 128 -14.27 -13.14 -19.29
CA PHE A 128 -13.48 -14.32 -19.61
C PHE A 128 -14.18 -15.63 -19.28
N LYS A 129 -15.03 -15.65 -18.24
CA LYS A 129 -15.80 -16.85 -17.88
C LYS A 129 -16.89 -17.17 -18.90
N GLU A 130 -17.51 -16.15 -19.45
CA GLU A 130 -18.55 -16.27 -20.48
C GLU A 130 -17.96 -16.59 -21.86
N CYS A 131 -16.88 -15.92 -22.24
CA CYS A 131 -16.21 -16.17 -23.52
C CYS A 131 -15.50 -17.53 -23.59
N PHE A 132 -15.02 -18.04 -22.45
CA PHE A 132 -14.20 -19.26 -22.39
C PHE A 132 -14.72 -20.24 -21.31
N PRO A 133 -15.90 -20.84 -21.50
CA PRO A 133 -16.51 -21.73 -20.51
C PRO A 133 -15.72 -23.02 -20.26
N ASP A 134 -14.98 -23.50 -21.26
CA ASP A 134 -14.16 -24.71 -21.23
C ASP A 134 -12.78 -24.50 -20.57
N SER A 135 -12.30 -23.26 -20.49
CA SER A 135 -10.98 -22.93 -19.96
C SER A 135 -10.98 -22.84 -18.43
N LYS A 136 -10.38 -23.84 -17.78
CA LYS A 136 -10.15 -23.83 -16.32
C LYS A 136 -9.39 -22.59 -15.85
N ILE A 137 -8.50 -22.03 -16.69
CA ILE A 137 -7.74 -20.81 -16.39
C ILE A 137 -8.66 -19.60 -16.35
N ALA A 138 -9.54 -19.44 -17.36
CA ALA A 138 -10.50 -18.34 -17.42
C ALA A 138 -11.52 -18.44 -16.29
N GLN A 139 -11.97 -19.65 -15.96
CA GLN A 139 -12.87 -19.87 -14.82
C GLN A 139 -12.24 -19.47 -13.47
N LYS A 140 -10.92 -19.69 -13.32
CA LYS A 140 -10.17 -19.31 -12.10
C LYS A 140 -9.66 -17.87 -12.14
N TYR A 141 -9.65 -17.21 -13.30
CA TYR A 141 -9.21 -15.83 -13.43
C TYR A 141 -10.04 -14.92 -12.52
N SER A 142 -9.35 -14.21 -11.63
CA SER A 142 -9.98 -13.30 -10.69
C SER A 142 -9.01 -12.16 -10.42
N SER A 143 -8.99 -11.21 -11.35
CA SER A 143 -8.22 -9.98 -11.22
C SER A 143 -9.05 -8.79 -11.68
N ALA A 144 -9.58 -8.10 -10.68
CA ALA A 144 -10.20 -6.79 -10.77
C ALA A 144 -9.19 -5.70 -10.37
N ARG A 145 -9.63 -4.43 -10.32
CA ARG A 145 -8.77 -3.26 -10.16
C ARG A 145 -7.74 -3.35 -9.04
N THR A 146 -8.15 -3.71 -7.83
CA THR A 146 -7.24 -3.77 -6.67
C THR A 146 -6.10 -4.76 -6.87
N LYS A 147 -6.41 -5.95 -7.41
CA LYS A 147 -5.41 -6.99 -7.65
C LYS A 147 -4.53 -6.62 -8.83
N THR A 148 -5.10 -6.09 -9.90
CA THR A 148 -4.35 -5.60 -11.07
C THR A 148 -3.36 -4.51 -10.66
N ILE A 149 -3.78 -3.52 -9.86
CA ILE A 149 -2.89 -2.48 -9.31
C ILE A 149 -1.80 -3.10 -8.44
N ALA A 150 -2.14 -4.07 -7.58
CA ALA A 150 -1.15 -4.75 -6.74
C ALA A 150 -0.10 -5.50 -7.58
N ILE A 151 -0.53 -6.24 -8.62
CA ILE A 151 0.37 -6.92 -9.55
C ILE A 151 1.32 -5.92 -10.22
N ILE A 152 0.78 -4.80 -10.70
CA ILE A 152 1.57 -3.75 -11.35
C ILE A 152 2.59 -3.17 -10.37
N ASN A 153 2.15 -2.66 -9.22
CA ASN A 153 3.01 -1.91 -8.31
C ASN A 153 3.98 -2.79 -7.51
N LYS A 154 3.63 -4.06 -7.26
CA LYS A 154 4.42 -4.96 -6.39
C LYS A 154 5.22 -6.01 -7.14
N CYS A 155 4.89 -6.28 -8.41
CA CYS A 155 5.59 -7.31 -9.19
C CYS A 155 6.20 -6.72 -10.46
N VAL A 156 5.39 -6.06 -11.29
CA VAL A 156 5.84 -5.60 -12.61
C VAL A 156 6.77 -4.39 -12.50
N ALA A 157 6.37 -3.36 -11.75
CA ALA A 157 7.14 -2.13 -11.62
C ALA A 157 8.53 -2.34 -11.00
N PRO A 158 8.71 -3.11 -9.90
CA PRO A 158 10.05 -3.39 -9.37
C PRO A 158 10.94 -4.13 -10.37
N TYR A 159 10.40 -5.14 -11.06
CA TYR A 159 11.15 -5.90 -12.05
C TYR A 159 11.64 -5.02 -13.22
N LEU A 160 10.75 -4.18 -13.77
CA LEU A 160 11.11 -3.27 -14.86
C LEU A 160 12.09 -2.18 -14.40
N MET A 161 11.96 -1.71 -13.15
CA MET A 161 12.92 -0.76 -12.59
C MET A 161 14.31 -1.39 -12.43
N ASP A 162 14.40 -2.62 -11.93
CA ASP A 162 15.68 -3.32 -11.80
C ASP A 162 16.34 -3.54 -13.18
N GLU A 163 15.54 -3.92 -14.19
CA GLU A 163 16.01 -4.08 -15.56
C GLU A 163 16.47 -2.74 -16.17
N LEU A 164 15.71 -1.67 -15.94
CA LEU A 164 16.07 -0.32 -16.38
C LEU A 164 17.39 0.13 -15.73
N VAL A 165 17.51 0.02 -14.40
CA VAL A 165 18.71 0.41 -13.66
C VAL A 165 19.93 -0.34 -14.18
N LYS A 166 19.80 -1.66 -14.39
CA LYS A 166 20.88 -2.45 -14.99
C LYS A 166 21.30 -1.89 -16.35
N ASN A 167 20.35 -1.58 -17.22
CA ASN A 167 20.66 -1.00 -18.53
C ASN A 167 21.35 0.36 -18.41
N LEU A 168 20.92 1.23 -17.49
CA LEU A 168 21.54 2.55 -17.28
C LEU A 168 22.94 2.47 -16.67
N CYS A 169 23.22 1.44 -15.87
CA CYS A 169 24.54 1.17 -15.30
C CYS A 169 25.53 0.61 -16.33
N ASP A 170 25.05 -0.19 -17.29
CA ASP A 170 25.92 -0.89 -18.25
C ASP A 170 26.03 -0.18 -19.61
N GLN A 171 25.08 0.69 -19.97
CA GLN A 171 24.96 1.27 -21.31
C GLN A 171 24.82 2.80 -21.26
N PRO A 172 25.26 3.52 -22.32
CA PRO A 172 25.06 4.96 -22.41
C PRO A 172 23.58 5.30 -22.53
N PHE A 173 23.17 6.39 -21.89
CA PHE A 173 21.80 6.89 -21.91
C PHE A 173 21.72 8.41 -22.01
N SER A 174 20.54 8.90 -22.37
CA SER A 174 20.24 10.33 -22.43
C SER A 174 19.13 10.65 -21.43
N LEU A 175 19.23 11.80 -20.79
CA LEU A 175 18.23 12.29 -19.84
C LEU A 175 17.48 13.47 -20.43
N ALA A 176 16.17 13.53 -20.21
CA ALA A 176 15.35 14.68 -20.59
C ALA A 176 14.53 15.14 -19.37
N THR A 177 14.50 16.45 -19.13
CA THR A 177 13.70 17.04 -18.06
C THR A 177 12.75 18.09 -18.63
N ASP A 178 11.48 17.99 -18.24
CA ASP A 178 10.45 18.98 -18.56
C ASP A 178 10.01 19.69 -17.27
N GLY A 179 9.79 21.00 -17.35
CA GLY A 179 9.40 21.83 -16.23
C GLY A 179 7.88 21.98 -16.13
N SER A 180 7.29 21.58 -14.99
CA SER A 180 5.91 21.96 -14.64
C SER A 180 5.91 23.17 -13.70
N ASN A 181 4.96 24.09 -13.87
CA ASN A 181 4.82 25.33 -13.10
C ASN A 181 3.77 25.24 -11.98
N ASP A 182 3.52 24.04 -11.45
CA ASP A 182 2.39 23.72 -10.57
C ASP A 182 2.68 23.79 -9.05
N THR A 183 3.85 24.27 -8.60
CA THR A 183 4.15 24.38 -7.15
C THR A 183 4.92 25.64 -6.75
N GLY A 184 4.63 26.13 -5.54
CA GLY A 184 5.12 27.41 -5.00
C GLY A 184 6.63 27.49 -4.81
N THR A 185 7.22 28.50 -5.48
CA THR A 185 8.43 29.32 -5.24
C THR A 185 9.75 28.73 -4.69
N SER A 186 9.85 27.50 -4.18
CA SER A 186 11.12 26.95 -3.63
C SER A 186 11.65 25.67 -4.29
N CYS A 187 10.83 24.93 -5.06
CA CYS A 187 11.28 23.71 -5.73
C CYS A 187 11.89 23.93 -7.13
N GLY A 188 11.69 25.09 -7.74
CA GLY A 188 12.13 25.36 -9.12
C GLY A 188 13.55 25.87 -9.27
N THR A 189 14.45 25.63 -8.31
CA THR A 189 15.86 26.06 -8.43
C THR A 189 16.68 24.99 -9.14
N ALA A 190 17.72 25.41 -9.88
CA ALA A 190 18.63 24.50 -10.55
C ALA A 190 19.28 23.51 -9.58
N GLU A 191 19.54 23.96 -8.36
CA GLU A 191 20.09 23.14 -7.28
C GLU A 191 19.13 22.04 -6.83
N ALA A 192 17.88 22.41 -6.52
CA ALA A 192 16.89 21.46 -6.06
C ALA A 192 16.63 20.38 -7.11
N ILE A 193 16.50 20.79 -8.39
CA ILE A 193 16.27 19.86 -9.50
C ILE A 193 17.49 18.94 -9.68
N PHE A 194 18.70 19.51 -9.76
CA PHE A 194 19.92 18.73 -9.91
C PHE A 194 20.11 17.75 -8.74
N ASN A 195 19.90 18.18 -7.50
CA ASN A 195 20.05 17.32 -6.33
C ASN A 195 19.08 16.13 -6.39
N LYS A 196 17.85 16.33 -6.90
CA LYS A 196 16.91 15.22 -7.11
C LYS A 196 17.34 14.28 -8.23
N MET A 197 17.87 14.79 -9.33
CA MET A 197 18.45 13.94 -10.37
C MET A 197 19.61 13.11 -9.81
N ASN A 198 20.51 13.76 -9.05
CA ASN A 198 21.67 13.13 -8.45
C ASN A 198 21.28 12.07 -7.41
N GLU A 199 20.32 12.37 -6.53
CA GLU A 199 19.79 11.43 -5.54
C GLU A 199 19.25 10.14 -6.19
N VAL A 200 18.53 10.26 -7.31
CA VAL A 200 18.01 9.10 -8.05
C VAL A 200 19.15 8.28 -8.67
N LEU A 201 20.10 8.93 -9.33
CA LEU A 201 21.22 8.23 -9.98
C LEU A 201 22.13 7.56 -8.95
N GLU A 202 22.56 8.29 -7.91
CA GLU A 202 23.40 7.75 -6.83
C GLU A 202 22.68 6.65 -6.05
N GLY A 203 21.38 6.83 -5.76
CA GLY A 203 20.57 5.84 -5.04
C GLY A 203 20.48 4.50 -5.77
N HIS A 204 20.60 4.50 -7.09
CA HIS A 204 20.64 3.29 -7.93
C HIS A 204 22.05 2.93 -8.43
N SER A 205 23.09 3.62 -7.95
CA SER A 205 24.48 3.43 -8.40
C SER A 205 24.66 3.60 -9.91
N ILE A 206 23.84 4.45 -10.55
CA ILE A 206 23.92 4.77 -11.97
C ILE A 206 25.00 5.85 -12.15
N PRO A 207 26.06 5.57 -12.92
CA PRO A 207 27.17 6.51 -13.08
C PRO A 207 26.80 7.66 -14.03
N TRP A 208 27.08 8.90 -13.63
CA TRP A 208 26.96 10.08 -14.50
C TRP A 208 27.79 9.97 -15.79
N ALA A 209 28.88 9.21 -15.77
CA ALA A 209 29.71 8.95 -16.94
C ALA A 209 28.94 8.27 -18.09
N ASN A 210 27.88 7.50 -17.79
CA ASN A 210 27.04 6.88 -18.80
C ASN A 210 25.96 7.81 -19.34
N CYS A 211 25.68 8.93 -18.66
CA CYS A 211 24.76 9.94 -19.17
C CYS A 211 25.47 10.76 -20.26
N VAL A 212 25.18 10.47 -21.52
CA VAL A 212 25.88 11.07 -22.67
C VAL A 212 25.21 12.34 -23.17
N ALA A 213 23.92 12.52 -22.89
CA ALA A 213 23.21 13.73 -23.28
C ALA A 213 22.14 14.15 -22.26
N LEU A 214 21.90 15.46 -22.18
CA LEU A 214 20.85 16.07 -21.38
C LEU A 214 20.01 17.01 -22.26
N ALA A 215 18.70 16.78 -22.31
CA ALA A 215 17.73 17.66 -22.98
C ALA A 215 16.87 18.40 -21.94
N VAL A 216 16.89 19.74 -21.97
CA VAL A 216 16.15 20.59 -21.02
C VAL A 216 15.48 21.76 -21.74
N ASP A 217 14.47 22.38 -21.13
CA ASP A 217 13.94 23.64 -21.68
C ASP A 217 15.01 24.76 -21.68
N ASN A 218 14.80 25.78 -22.51
CA ASN A 218 15.74 26.89 -22.65
C ASN A 218 15.70 27.95 -21.52
N ALA A 219 15.06 27.69 -20.38
CA ALA A 219 15.05 28.62 -19.26
C ALA A 219 16.45 28.79 -18.64
N SER A 220 16.68 29.94 -18.01
CA SER A 220 17.98 30.27 -17.39
C SER A 220 18.37 29.29 -16.28
N VAL A 221 17.38 28.76 -15.54
CA VAL A 221 17.58 27.73 -14.51
C VAL A 221 18.18 26.44 -15.10
N ASN A 222 17.90 26.16 -16.37
CA ASN A 222 18.31 24.94 -17.05
C ASN A 222 19.60 25.12 -17.85
N LEU A 223 19.69 26.17 -18.68
CA LEU A 223 20.81 26.40 -19.61
C LEU A 223 21.71 27.60 -19.27
N GLY A 224 21.41 28.34 -18.20
CA GLY A 224 22.17 29.52 -17.81
C GLY A 224 23.66 29.27 -17.64
N ALA A 225 24.49 30.29 -17.86
CA ALA A 225 25.95 30.16 -17.79
C ALA A 225 26.48 29.86 -16.37
N ARG A 226 25.70 30.21 -15.33
CA ARG A 226 26.05 30.02 -13.92
C ARG A 226 24.84 29.49 -13.17
N ASN A 227 25.08 28.63 -12.18
CA ASN A 227 24.06 28.09 -11.28
C ASN A 227 22.84 27.51 -12.01
N SER A 228 23.09 26.77 -13.09
CA SER A 228 22.08 26.09 -13.88
C SER A 228 22.20 24.57 -13.77
N ILE A 229 21.19 23.84 -14.23
CA ILE A 229 21.29 22.38 -14.37
C ILE A 229 22.47 22.03 -15.28
N LYS A 230 22.62 22.73 -16.41
CA LYS A 230 23.75 22.57 -17.32
C LYS A 230 25.10 22.67 -16.60
N SER A 231 25.34 23.73 -15.82
CA SER A 231 26.63 23.90 -15.16
C SER A 231 26.90 22.77 -14.15
N ARG A 232 25.89 22.36 -13.39
CA ARG A 232 26.01 21.31 -12.37
C ARG A 232 26.22 19.92 -12.96
N VAL A 233 25.55 19.62 -14.08
CA VAL A 233 25.71 18.33 -14.77
C VAL A 233 27.06 18.24 -15.49
N LEU A 234 27.58 19.36 -16.02
CA LEU A 234 28.94 19.42 -16.55
C LEU A 234 30.01 19.17 -15.48
N ASP A 235 29.77 19.56 -14.23
CA ASP A 235 30.67 19.25 -13.11
C ASP A 235 30.72 17.73 -12.81
N GLN A 236 29.62 16.99 -13.06
CA GLN A 236 29.56 15.53 -12.88
C GLN A 236 30.11 14.76 -14.09
N ASN A 237 29.81 15.22 -15.29
CA ASN A 237 30.31 14.65 -16.54
C ASN A 237 30.67 15.77 -17.53
N PRO A 238 31.96 16.15 -17.61
CA PRO A 238 32.40 17.21 -18.53
C PRO A 238 32.20 16.90 -20.02
N SER A 239 31.98 15.63 -20.38
CA SER A 239 31.80 15.18 -21.77
C SER A 239 30.34 15.11 -22.21
N ILE A 240 29.38 15.42 -21.32
CA ILE A 240 27.95 15.34 -21.62
C ILE A 240 27.54 16.40 -22.66
N TYR A 241 26.70 15.99 -23.60
CA TYR A 241 26.09 16.90 -24.57
C TYR A 241 24.79 17.51 -24.02
N VAL A 242 24.73 18.83 -23.84
CA VAL A 242 23.54 19.52 -23.32
C VAL A 242 22.79 20.24 -24.45
N LEU A 243 21.52 19.89 -24.63
CA LEU A 243 20.64 20.41 -25.68
C LEU A 243 19.44 21.16 -25.07
N GLY A 244 19.12 22.33 -25.63
CA GLY A 244 17.89 23.05 -25.35
C GLY A 244 16.70 22.51 -26.14
N CYS A 245 15.50 22.56 -25.56
CA CYS A 245 14.25 22.10 -26.15
C CYS A 245 13.92 22.84 -27.47
N PRO A 246 13.90 22.13 -28.63
CA PRO A 246 13.54 22.74 -29.90
C PRO A 246 12.12 23.31 -29.93
N CYS A 247 11.18 22.66 -29.23
CA CYS A 247 9.79 23.13 -29.12
C CYS A 247 9.73 24.49 -28.42
N HIS A 248 10.55 24.71 -27.39
CA HIS A 248 10.61 25.99 -26.68
C HIS A 248 11.20 27.08 -27.57
N ILE A 249 12.21 26.76 -28.39
CA ILE A 249 12.78 27.70 -29.38
C ILE A 249 11.70 28.13 -30.39
N VAL A 250 10.96 27.16 -30.95
CA VAL A 250 9.89 27.42 -31.91
C VAL A 250 8.79 28.28 -31.28
N HIS A 251 8.36 27.94 -30.05
CA HIS A 251 7.38 28.70 -29.30
C HIS A 251 7.83 30.15 -29.07
N ASN A 252 9.08 30.36 -28.61
CA ASN A 252 9.61 31.69 -28.34
C ASN A 252 9.73 32.54 -29.61
N ASN A 253 10.14 31.93 -30.73
CA ASN A 253 10.19 32.61 -32.01
C ASN A 253 8.78 33.02 -32.50
N ALA A 254 7.80 32.13 -32.36
CA ALA A 254 6.41 32.42 -32.73
C ALA A 254 5.81 33.52 -31.84
N HIS A 255 6.07 33.48 -30.53
CA HIS A 255 5.62 34.49 -29.57
C HIS A 255 6.23 35.86 -29.88
N ALA A 256 7.55 35.94 -30.08
CA ALA A 256 8.23 37.17 -30.46
C ALA A 256 7.72 37.71 -31.81
N GLY A 257 7.51 36.85 -32.80
CA GLY A 257 6.90 37.23 -34.07
C GLY A 257 5.49 37.78 -33.89
N GLY A 258 4.65 37.13 -33.08
CA GLY A 258 3.29 37.58 -32.80
C GLY A 258 3.22 38.98 -32.19
N LEU A 259 4.15 39.31 -31.28
CA LEU A 259 4.23 40.65 -30.69
C LEU A 259 4.49 41.74 -31.75
N VAL A 260 5.38 41.47 -32.71
CA VAL A 260 5.71 42.40 -33.80
C VAL A 260 4.53 42.64 -34.75
N TYR A 261 3.65 41.65 -34.93
CA TYR A 261 2.44 41.79 -35.78
C TYR A 261 1.23 42.35 -35.03
N SER A 262 1.31 42.51 -33.71
CA SER A 262 0.23 43.04 -32.86
C SER A 262 0.38 44.53 -32.52
N GLU A 263 1.47 45.17 -32.93
CA GLU A 263 1.69 46.63 -32.93
C GLU A 263 1.37 47.24 -34.31
#